data_AF-A0A948M754-F1
#
_entry.id   AF-A0A948M754-F1
#
_cell.length_a   1.000
_cell.length_b   1.000
_cell.length_c   1.000
_cell.angle_alpha   90.00
_cell.angle_beta   90.00
_cell.angle_gamma   90.00
#
_symmetry.space_group_name_H-M   'P 1'
#
loop_
_entity.id
_entity.type
_entity.pdbx_description
1 polymer ?
#
loop_
_entity_poly.entity_id
_entity_poly.type
_entity_poly.pdbx_seq_one_letter_code
_entity_poly.pdbx_strand_id
1 'polypeptide(L)'
;DRQETIKDLVNITKISFLKAIARGAKTAIAEVKKEAEIQKRVNDGKIEKLNVDYVFDPVDPTITGWLGKQQYKFADEVIETTLTDLRFALTEGFNEGETMQQISMRVSKVFEGTVRATASRALLIARTEIITASNYGKSFAYQKMEVPYKQWIASYGAMTPPRPSHDAAHRQTVKQDEPFAVGGELGMYPGDPSLSAKERCHCRCTMKAVLKGQRGQE
;
A
#
# COMPACT_ATOMS: atom_id res chain seq x y z
N ASP A 1 -13.33 3.25 29.79
CA ASP A 1 -11.92 3.36 30.21
C ASP A 1 -11.07 3.74 29.00
N ARG A 2 -10.18 4.76 29.11
CA ARG A 2 -9.35 5.25 28.00
C ARG A 2 -8.42 4.16 27.44
N GLN A 3 -7.93 3.26 28.28
CA GLN A 3 -7.06 2.17 27.83
C GLN A 3 -7.82 1.12 27.01
N GLU A 4 -9.06 0.84 27.41
CA GLU A 4 -9.96 -0.08 26.70
C GLU A 4 -10.32 0.47 25.31
N THR A 5 -10.66 1.75 25.21
CA THR A 5 -10.93 2.41 23.92
C THR A 5 -9.73 2.38 22.97
N ILE A 6 -8.51 2.57 23.48
CA ILE A 6 -7.28 2.49 22.66
C ILE A 6 -7.07 1.06 22.15
N LYS A 7 -7.27 0.04 23.01
CA LYS A 7 -7.17 -1.38 22.60
C LYS A 7 -8.19 -1.72 21.51
N ASP A 8 -9.43 -1.25 21.64
CA ASP A 8 -10.47 -1.47 20.64
C ASP A 8 -10.14 -0.82 19.29
N LEU A 9 -9.64 0.41 19.29
CA LEU A 9 -9.22 1.11 18.07
C LEU A 9 -8.06 0.39 17.36
N VAL A 10 -7.07 -0.09 18.11
CA VAL A 10 -5.96 -0.89 17.57
C VAL A 10 -6.48 -2.19 16.96
N ASN A 11 -7.42 -2.87 17.62
CA ASN A 11 -8.02 -4.11 17.13
C ASN A 11 -8.84 -3.89 15.85
N ILE A 12 -9.68 -2.85 15.79
CA ILE A 12 -10.48 -2.50 14.59
C ILE A 12 -9.56 -2.21 13.40
N THR A 13 -8.48 -1.48 13.64
CA THR A 13 -7.49 -1.12 12.61
C THR A 13 -6.79 -2.39 12.10
N LYS A 14 -6.36 -3.27 13.00
CA LYS A 14 -5.75 -4.56 12.68
C LYS A 14 -6.66 -5.43 11.81
N ILE A 15 -7.94 -5.52 12.17
CA ILE A 15 -8.95 -6.28 11.40
C ILE A 15 -9.12 -5.70 10.00
N SER A 16 -9.15 -4.38 9.88
CA SER A 16 -9.32 -3.68 8.59
C SER A 16 -8.14 -3.94 7.65
N PHE A 17 -6.91 -3.83 8.16
CA PHE A 17 -5.71 -4.19 7.43
C PHE A 17 -5.71 -5.66 7.00
N LEU A 18 -6.03 -6.57 7.91
CA LEU A 18 -6.09 -8.00 7.59
C LEU A 18 -7.13 -8.31 6.50
N LYS A 19 -8.29 -7.65 6.52
CA LYS A 19 -9.30 -7.76 5.46
C LYS A 19 -8.77 -7.26 4.11
N ALA A 20 -8.00 -6.16 4.09
CA ALA A 20 -7.39 -5.64 2.87
C ALA A 20 -6.34 -6.60 2.30
N ILE A 21 -5.46 -7.16 3.15
CA ILE A 21 -4.48 -8.20 2.77
C ILE A 21 -5.21 -9.41 2.18
N ALA A 22 -6.21 -9.93 2.90
CA ALA A 22 -6.98 -11.10 2.47
C ALA A 22 -7.67 -10.88 1.12
N ARG A 23 -8.22 -9.68 0.89
CA ARG A 23 -8.82 -9.31 -0.39
C ARG A 23 -7.80 -9.33 -1.51
N GLY A 24 -6.65 -8.68 -1.31
CA GLY A 24 -5.55 -8.66 -2.27
C GLY A 24 -5.07 -10.07 -2.63
N ALA A 25 -4.81 -10.90 -1.62
CA ALA A 25 -4.39 -12.29 -1.78
C ALA A 25 -5.43 -13.12 -2.55
N LYS A 26 -6.71 -13.05 -2.18
CA LYS A 26 -7.79 -13.79 -2.87
C LYS A 26 -7.92 -13.38 -4.33
N THR A 27 -7.81 -12.08 -4.63
CA THR A 27 -7.82 -11.59 -6.01
C THR A 27 -6.62 -12.12 -6.79
N ALA A 28 -5.41 -12.06 -6.22
CA ALA A 28 -4.21 -12.63 -6.84
C ALA A 28 -4.35 -14.13 -7.13
N ILE A 29 -4.86 -14.92 -6.16
CA ILE A 29 -5.10 -16.36 -6.33
C ILE A 29 -6.05 -16.63 -7.49
N ALA A 30 -7.16 -15.88 -7.56
CA ALA A 30 -8.14 -16.02 -8.64
C ALA A 30 -7.55 -15.63 -10.02
N GLU A 31 -6.78 -14.55 -10.08
CA GLU A 31 -6.08 -14.10 -11.30
C GLU A 31 -5.11 -15.17 -11.79
N VAL A 32 -4.23 -15.69 -10.93
CA VAL A 32 -3.23 -16.71 -11.28
C VAL A 32 -3.89 -18.02 -11.70
N LYS A 33 -4.93 -18.47 -10.99
CA LYS A 33 -5.68 -19.69 -11.38
C LYS A 33 -6.24 -19.56 -12.80
N LYS A 34 -6.88 -18.41 -13.09
CA LYS A 34 -7.43 -18.13 -14.42
C LYS A 34 -6.34 -18.11 -15.50
N GLU A 35 -5.22 -17.44 -15.24
CA GLU A 35 -4.10 -17.39 -16.19
C GLU A 35 -3.46 -18.76 -16.42
N ALA A 36 -3.27 -19.55 -15.37
CA ALA A 36 -2.73 -20.90 -15.45
C ALA A 36 -3.63 -21.84 -16.27
N GLU A 37 -4.96 -21.75 -16.11
CA GLU A 37 -5.93 -22.49 -16.93
C GLU A 37 -5.84 -22.12 -18.41
N ILE A 38 -5.70 -20.82 -18.72
CA ILE A 38 -5.52 -20.35 -20.10
C ILE A 38 -4.20 -20.90 -20.68
N GLN A 39 -3.11 -20.83 -19.91
CA GLN A 39 -1.79 -21.31 -20.35
C GLN A 39 -1.77 -22.82 -20.58
N LYS A 40 -2.47 -23.60 -19.75
CA LYS A 40 -2.64 -25.05 -19.93
C LYS A 40 -3.28 -25.40 -21.28
N ARG A 41 -4.26 -24.60 -21.72
CA ARG A 41 -4.94 -24.77 -23.02
C ARG A 41 -4.07 -24.38 -24.22
N VAL A 42 -3.09 -23.49 -24.03
CA VAL A 42 -2.28 -22.91 -25.12
C VAL A 42 -0.91 -23.58 -25.30
N ASN A 43 -0.26 -24.07 -24.23
CA ASN A 43 1.11 -24.61 -24.29
C ASN A 43 1.18 -26.13 -24.02
N ASP A 44 0.23 -26.94 -24.51
CA ASP A 44 0.20 -28.41 -24.34
C ASP A 44 0.41 -28.88 -22.88
N GLY A 45 -0.11 -28.13 -21.91
CA GLY A 45 -0.06 -28.51 -20.49
C GLY A 45 1.25 -28.25 -19.74
N LYS A 46 2.28 -27.63 -20.36
CA LYS A 46 3.49 -27.20 -19.62
C LYS A 46 3.21 -25.93 -18.83
N ILE A 47 2.96 -26.09 -17.54
CA ILE A 47 2.91 -25.02 -16.54
C ILE A 47 4.24 -25.11 -15.78
N GLU A 48 4.96 -24.00 -15.61
CA GLU A 48 6.06 -23.94 -14.62
C GLU A 48 5.53 -24.33 -13.24
N LYS A 49 6.40 -24.74 -12.29
CA LYS A 49 5.96 -25.10 -10.93
C LYS A 49 5.21 -23.92 -10.30
N LEU A 50 3.89 -23.98 -10.35
CA LEU A 50 2.98 -23.03 -9.72
C LEU A 50 2.19 -23.79 -8.68
N ASN A 51 2.13 -23.26 -7.47
CA ASN A 51 1.27 -23.78 -6.42
C ASN A 51 -0.14 -23.17 -6.55
N VAL A 52 -0.88 -23.65 -7.55
CA VAL A 52 -2.25 -23.16 -7.85
C VAL A 52 -3.26 -23.50 -6.75
N ASP A 53 -2.98 -24.50 -5.90
CA ASP A 53 -3.88 -24.93 -4.83
C ASP A 53 -3.72 -24.13 -3.54
N TYR A 54 -2.83 -23.13 -3.52
CA TYR A 54 -2.63 -22.27 -2.37
C TYR A 54 -3.94 -21.63 -1.88
N VAL A 55 -4.16 -21.70 -0.57
CA VAL A 55 -5.26 -21.05 0.14
C VAL A 55 -4.68 -20.02 1.10
N PHE A 56 -5.19 -18.79 1.04
CA PHE A 56 -4.74 -17.72 1.90
C PHE A 56 -5.04 -18.02 3.38
N ASP A 57 -3.99 -18.02 4.21
CA ASP A 57 -4.07 -18.15 5.65
C ASP A 57 -3.89 -16.77 6.34
N PRO A 58 -4.95 -16.22 6.97
CA PRO A 58 -4.88 -14.92 7.65
C PRO A 58 -4.00 -14.92 8.90
N VAL A 59 -3.63 -16.09 9.45
CA VAL A 59 -2.79 -16.19 10.65
C VAL A 59 -1.34 -16.59 10.34
N ASP A 60 -0.93 -16.63 9.06
CA ASP A 60 0.45 -16.90 8.67
C ASP A 60 1.42 -15.93 9.41
N PRO A 61 2.52 -16.43 10.02
CA PRO A 61 3.47 -15.60 10.76
C PRO A 61 4.06 -14.43 9.97
N THR A 62 4.20 -14.59 8.65
CA THR A 62 4.68 -13.54 7.74
C THR A 62 3.66 -12.41 7.62
N ILE A 63 2.36 -12.76 7.54
CA ILE A 63 1.27 -11.79 7.49
C ILE A 63 1.14 -11.05 8.82
N THR A 64 1.13 -11.79 9.93
CA THR A 64 0.98 -11.20 11.27
C THR A 64 2.21 -10.36 11.65
N GLY A 65 3.42 -10.79 11.28
CA GLY A 65 4.65 -10.04 11.46
C GLY A 65 4.69 -8.75 10.63
N TRP A 66 4.29 -8.80 9.36
CA TRP A 66 4.16 -7.60 8.53
C TRP A 66 3.11 -6.63 9.08
N LEU A 67 1.96 -7.16 9.51
CA LEU A 67 0.88 -6.35 10.08
C LEU A 67 1.33 -5.59 11.33
N GLY A 68 2.08 -6.25 12.22
CA GLY A 68 2.67 -5.58 13.38
C GLY A 68 3.59 -4.44 12.96
N LYS A 69 4.53 -4.67 12.04
CA LYS A 69 5.45 -3.63 11.54
C LYS A 69 4.73 -2.47 10.87
N GLN A 70 3.72 -2.77 10.05
CA GLN A 70 2.95 -1.75 9.33
C GLN A 70 2.17 -0.85 10.30
N GLN A 71 1.63 -1.39 11.39
CA GLN A 71 0.92 -0.60 12.39
C GLN A 71 1.82 0.44 13.06
N TYR A 72 3.06 0.08 13.41
CA TYR A 72 4.02 1.03 13.98
C TYR A 72 4.41 2.11 12.97
N LYS A 73 4.76 1.71 11.74
CA LYS A 73 5.14 2.66 10.69
C LYS A 73 4.02 3.64 10.36
N PHE A 74 2.80 3.16 10.25
CA PHE A 74 1.62 4.00 10.06
C PHE A 74 1.45 5.01 11.20
N ALA A 75 1.58 4.58 12.45
CA ALA A 75 1.47 5.46 13.61
C ALA A 75 2.56 6.55 13.59
N ASP A 76 3.82 6.17 13.34
CA ASP A 76 4.95 7.09 13.29
C ASP A 76 4.77 8.17 12.21
N GLU A 77 4.37 7.79 11.00
CA GLU A 77 4.18 8.74 9.89
C GLU A 77 3.01 9.72 10.15
N VAL A 78 1.92 9.24 10.75
CA VAL A 78 0.79 10.11 11.13
C VAL A 78 1.21 11.08 12.24
N ILE A 79 1.98 10.61 13.22
CA ILE A 79 2.50 11.44 14.32
C ILE A 79 3.47 12.49 13.79
N GLU A 80 4.46 12.11 12.99
CA GLU A 80 5.48 13.02 12.45
C GLU A 80 4.87 14.13 11.59
N THR A 81 3.91 13.79 10.72
CA THR A 81 3.21 14.79 9.91
C THR A 81 2.39 15.74 10.78
N THR A 82 1.73 15.25 11.82
CA THR A 82 0.98 16.09 12.77
C THR A 82 1.92 16.98 13.59
N LEU A 83 3.05 16.46 14.06
CA LEU A 83 4.06 17.24 14.79
C LEU A 83 4.69 18.32 13.92
N THR A 84 4.91 18.04 12.63
CA THR A 84 5.39 19.03 11.67
C THR A 84 4.38 20.16 11.50
N ASP A 85 3.10 19.85 11.31
CA ASP A 85 2.03 20.84 11.21
C ASP A 85 1.93 21.70 12.48
N LEU A 86 2.07 21.09 13.66
CA LEU A 86 2.10 21.79 14.95
C LEU A 86 3.32 22.70 15.10
N ARG A 87 4.53 22.22 14.76
CA ARG A 87 5.75 23.03 14.81
C ARG A 87 5.66 24.23 13.89
N PHE A 88 5.12 24.04 12.68
CA PHE A 88 4.90 25.13 11.74
C PHE A 88 3.91 26.16 12.31
N ALA A 89 2.75 25.72 12.80
CA ALA A 89 1.75 26.60 13.42
C ALA A 89 2.32 27.42 14.58
N LEU A 90 3.14 26.79 15.44
CA LEU A 90 3.80 27.44 16.58
C LEU A 90 4.88 28.43 16.14
N THR A 91 5.72 28.04 15.17
CA THR A 91 6.85 28.87 14.70
C THR A 91 6.36 30.10 13.96
N GLU A 92 5.37 29.95 13.08
CA GLU A 92 4.78 31.08 12.36
C GLU A 92 4.07 32.04 13.32
N GLY A 93 3.27 31.53 14.26
CA GLY A 93 2.60 32.38 15.24
C GLY A 93 3.59 33.15 16.13
N PHE A 94 4.71 32.53 16.48
CA PHE A 94 5.80 33.21 17.19
C PHE A 94 6.46 34.30 16.32
N ASN A 95 6.81 33.99 15.07
CA ASN A 95 7.49 34.92 14.15
C ASN A 95 6.60 36.12 13.76
N GLU A 96 5.29 35.91 13.64
CA GLU A 96 4.31 36.96 13.34
C GLU A 96 3.97 37.83 14.57
N GLY A 97 4.55 37.54 15.74
CA GLY A 97 4.28 38.28 16.97
C GLY A 97 2.86 38.08 17.50
N GLU A 98 2.24 36.95 17.20
CA GLU A 98 0.88 36.64 17.62
C GLU A 98 0.77 36.48 19.15
N THR A 99 -0.40 36.82 19.70
CA THR A 99 -0.73 36.57 21.10
C THR A 99 -0.89 35.06 21.37
N MET A 100 -0.74 34.65 22.62
CA MET A 100 -0.92 33.25 23.03
C MET A 100 -2.30 32.69 22.64
N GLN A 101 -3.34 33.53 22.67
CA GLN A 101 -4.69 33.17 22.23
C GLN A 101 -4.74 32.89 20.73
N GLN A 102 -4.03 33.67 19.92
CA GLN A 102 -3.93 33.46 18.46
C GLN A 102 -3.11 32.21 18.11
N ILE A 103 -1.98 32.01 18.78
CA ILE A 103 -1.17 30.80 18.64
C ILE A 103 -1.98 29.56 19.05
N SER A 104 -2.72 29.63 20.17
CA SER A 104 -3.64 28.58 20.61
C SER A 104 -4.71 28.30 19.55
N MET A 105 -5.29 29.32 18.92
CA MET A 105 -6.22 29.14 17.80
C MET A 105 -5.56 28.48 16.57
N ARG A 106 -4.28 28.77 16.26
CA ARG A 106 -3.54 28.07 15.18
C ARG A 106 -3.35 26.59 15.50
N VAL A 107 -2.92 26.29 16.73
CA VAL A 107 -2.77 24.91 17.22
C VAL A 107 -4.11 24.19 17.19
N SER A 108 -5.16 24.81 17.72
CA SER A 108 -6.53 24.27 17.63
C SER A 108 -6.95 24.06 16.19
N LYS A 109 -6.63 24.93 15.23
CA LYS A 109 -6.92 24.73 13.80
C LYS A 109 -6.19 23.53 13.18
N VAL A 110 -4.98 23.19 13.63
CA VAL A 110 -4.31 21.93 13.24
C VAL A 110 -5.18 20.73 13.65
N PHE A 111 -5.90 20.85 14.78
CA PHE A 111 -6.82 19.84 15.29
C PHE A 111 -8.31 20.02 14.89
N GLU A 112 -8.76 21.21 14.45
CA GLU A 112 -10.16 21.62 14.14
C GLU A 112 -10.44 21.73 12.64
N GLY A 113 -9.42 21.94 11.78
CA GLY A 113 -9.54 21.79 10.32
C GLY A 113 -9.96 20.37 9.89
N THR A 114 -10.21 19.51 10.86
CA THR A 114 -10.40 18.08 10.82
C THR A 114 -11.82 17.60 10.53
N VAL A 115 -12.69 18.41 9.94
CA VAL A 115 -13.92 17.86 9.33
C VAL A 115 -13.78 17.78 7.81
N ARG A 116 -13.25 18.81 7.13
CA ARG A 116 -13.00 18.78 5.67
C ARG A 116 -11.54 18.51 5.28
N ALA A 117 -10.55 19.09 5.97
CA ALA A 117 -9.14 18.73 5.74
C ALA A 117 -8.85 17.32 6.29
N THR A 118 -9.59 16.83 7.28
CA THR A 118 -9.56 15.40 7.67
C THR A 118 -10.37 14.51 6.76
N ALA A 119 -11.46 14.93 6.13
CA ALA A 119 -12.08 14.05 5.14
C ALA A 119 -11.08 13.75 4.00
N SER A 120 -10.38 14.77 3.50
CA SER A 120 -9.33 14.60 2.48
C SER A 120 -8.11 13.86 3.00
N ARG A 121 -7.59 14.22 4.18
CA ARG A 121 -6.41 13.56 4.80
C ARG A 121 -6.71 12.14 5.26
N ALA A 122 -7.86 11.88 5.86
CA ALA A 122 -8.31 10.54 6.23
C ALA A 122 -8.55 9.69 4.98
N LEU A 123 -9.10 10.25 3.90
CA LEU A 123 -9.19 9.54 2.62
C LEU A 123 -7.80 9.23 2.03
N LEU A 124 -6.85 10.16 2.13
CA LEU A 124 -5.46 9.96 1.72
C LEU A 124 -4.83 8.81 2.51
N ILE A 125 -4.93 8.87 3.84
CA ILE A 125 -4.42 7.86 4.77
C ILE A 125 -5.07 6.52 4.46
N ALA A 126 -6.40 6.44 4.48
CA ALA A 126 -7.14 5.22 4.23
C ALA A 126 -6.79 4.61 2.86
N ARG A 127 -6.69 5.43 1.80
CA ARG A 127 -6.29 4.95 0.48
C ARG A 127 -4.88 4.39 0.50
N THR A 128 -3.94 5.10 1.10
CA THR A 128 -2.54 4.70 1.16
C THR A 128 -2.41 3.37 1.90
N GLU A 129 -3.04 3.25 3.06
CA GLU A 129 -2.97 2.07 3.91
C GLU A 129 -3.70 0.85 3.31
N ILE A 130 -4.88 1.05 2.72
CA ILE A 130 -5.63 -0.04 2.06
C ILE A 130 -4.90 -0.53 0.81
N ILE A 131 -4.34 0.37 0.00
CA ILE A 131 -3.58 -0.02 -1.20
C ILE A 131 -2.30 -0.76 -0.82
N THR A 132 -1.57 -0.25 0.18
CA THR A 132 -0.38 -0.89 0.75
C THR A 132 -0.68 -2.33 1.17
N ALA A 133 -1.72 -2.52 1.98
CA ALA A 133 -2.11 -3.83 2.50
C ALA A 133 -2.64 -4.78 1.41
N SER A 134 -3.46 -4.26 0.48
CA SER A 134 -4.00 -5.06 -0.62
C SER A 134 -2.89 -5.56 -1.56
N ASN A 135 -1.97 -4.68 -1.95
CA ASN A 135 -0.85 -5.08 -2.82
C ASN A 135 0.17 -5.94 -2.07
N TYR A 136 0.37 -5.77 -0.76
CA TYR A 136 1.13 -6.72 0.05
C TYR A 136 0.49 -8.13 0.00
N GLY A 137 -0.83 -8.22 0.19
CA GLY A 137 -1.57 -9.48 0.08
C GLY A 137 -1.42 -10.15 -1.29
N LYS A 138 -1.44 -9.36 -2.38
CA LYS A 138 -1.13 -9.86 -3.73
C LYS A 138 0.30 -10.39 -3.82
N SER A 139 1.28 -9.63 -3.34
CA SER A 139 2.71 -9.99 -3.36
C SER A 139 2.95 -11.30 -2.63
N PHE A 140 2.36 -11.42 -1.45
CA PHE A 140 2.47 -12.60 -0.61
C PHE A 140 1.84 -13.82 -1.28
N ALA A 141 0.66 -13.68 -1.86
CA ALA A 141 0.01 -14.78 -2.60
C ALA A 141 0.87 -15.22 -3.79
N TYR A 142 1.39 -14.29 -4.59
CA TYR A 142 2.26 -14.61 -5.71
C TYR A 142 3.52 -15.39 -5.27
N GLN A 143 4.12 -15.01 -4.14
CA GLN A 143 5.23 -15.75 -3.56
C GLN A 143 4.85 -17.18 -3.17
N LYS A 144 3.71 -17.37 -2.47
CA LYS A 144 3.24 -18.70 -2.03
C LYS A 144 2.78 -19.59 -3.18
N MET A 145 2.34 -18.97 -4.27
CA MET A 145 1.94 -19.63 -5.51
C MET A 145 3.12 -19.89 -6.45
N GLU A 146 4.35 -19.50 -6.07
CA GLU A 146 5.55 -19.64 -6.89
C GLU A 146 5.44 -18.93 -8.26
N VAL A 147 4.71 -17.81 -8.30
CA VAL A 147 4.63 -16.96 -9.50
C VAL A 147 6.04 -16.47 -9.84
N PRO A 148 6.51 -16.64 -11.09
CA PRO A 148 7.90 -16.34 -11.44
C PRO A 148 8.17 -14.84 -11.58
N TYR A 149 7.23 -14.10 -12.18
CA TYR A 149 7.36 -12.67 -12.45
C TYR A 149 6.12 -11.90 -12.04
N LYS A 150 6.33 -10.64 -11.69
CA LYS A 150 5.28 -9.65 -11.40
C LYS A 150 5.47 -8.42 -12.27
N GLN A 151 4.35 -7.85 -12.71
CA GLN A 151 4.36 -6.65 -13.56
C GLN A 151 3.59 -5.51 -12.88
N TRP A 152 4.17 -4.32 -12.89
CA TRP A 152 3.54 -3.11 -12.35
C TRP A 152 2.46 -2.56 -13.28
N ILE A 153 1.29 -2.25 -12.72
CA ILE A 153 0.12 -1.76 -13.44
C ILE A 153 -0.27 -0.39 -12.89
N ALA A 154 0.06 0.65 -13.65
CA ALA A 154 -0.34 2.01 -13.35
C ALA A 154 -1.86 2.18 -13.53
N SER A 155 -2.45 3.06 -12.72
CA SER A 155 -3.91 3.25 -12.68
C SER A 155 -4.36 4.29 -13.69
N TYR A 156 -4.72 3.85 -14.90
CA TYR A 156 -5.28 4.71 -15.96
C TYR A 156 -6.80 4.84 -15.90
N GLY A 157 -7.49 3.95 -15.18
CA GLY A 157 -8.95 3.90 -15.11
C GLY A 157 -9.60 4.92 -14.15
N ALA A 158 -8.85 5.91 -13.68
CA ALA A 158 -9.32 6.89 -12.72
C ALA A 158 -9.39 8.29 -13.35
N MET A 159 -10.17 9.18 -12.73
CA MET A 159 -10.41 10.54 -13.26
C MET A 159 -9.12 11.39 -13.40
N THR A 160 -8.04 10.98 -12.75
CA THR A 160 -6.70 11.58 -12.89
C THR A 160 -5.70 10.52 -13.36
N PRO A 161 -4.76 10.87 -14.25
CA PRO A 161 -3.74 9.94 -14.74
C PRO A 161 -2.80 9.47 -13.61
N PRO A 162 -2.03 8.39 -13.83
CA PRO A 162 -0.93 8.04 -12.94
C PRO A 162 0.15 9.13 -12.93
N ARG A 163 0.94 9.17 -11.85
CA ARG A 163 2.10 10.08 -11.76
C ARG A 163 3.15 9.69 -12.80
N PRO A 164 3.98 10.63 -13.30
CA PRO A 164 5.02 10.32 -14.28
C PRO A 164 5.95 9.17 -13.87
N SER A 165 6.36 9.09 -12.60
CA SER A 165 7.19 7.99 -12.07
C SER A 165 6.47 6.63 -12.09
N HIS A 166 5.18 6.61 -11.75
CA HIS A 166 4.36 5.39 -11.75
C HIS A 166 3.95 4.97 -13.17
N ASP A 167 3.77 5.94 -14.06
CA ASP A 167 3.53 5.75 -15.49
C ASP A 167 4.76 5.15 -16.17
N ALA A 168 5.95 5.66 -15.86
CA ALA A 168 7.22 5.10 -16.31
C ALA A 168 7.45 3.67 -15.78
N ALA A 169 7.00 3.37 -14.56
CA ALA A 169 7.01 2.02 -14.02
C ALA A 169 5.95 1.10 -14.65
N HIS A 170 4.97 1.62 -15.41
CA HIS A 170 3.94 0.79 -16.02
C HIS A 170 4.56 -0.26 -16.93
N ARG A 171 4.12 -1.52 -16.75
CA ARG A 171 4.62 -2.70 -17.46
C ARG A 171 6.06 -3.08 -17.13
N GLN A 172 6.71 -2.42 -16.17
CA GLN A 172 7.94 -2.95 -15.60
C GLN A 172 7.65 -4.35 -15.06
N THR A 173 8.33 -5.36 -15.61
CA THR A 173 8.28 -6.75 -15.18
C THR A 173 9.57 -7.07 -14.47
N VAL A 174 9.49 -7.63 -13.27
CA VAL A 174 10.64 -8.06 -12.46
C VAL A 174 10.36 -9.47 -11.92
N LYS A 175 11.39 -10.19 -11.49
CA LYS A 175 11.16 -11.45 -10.79
C LYS A 175 10.35 -11.20 -9.52
N GLN A 176 9.63 -12.23 -9.06
CA GLN A 176 8.75 -12.10 -7.91
C GLN A 176 9.46 -11.59 -6.64
N ASP A 177 10.73 -11.97 -6.45
CA ASP A 177 11.61 -11.60 -5.34
C ASP A 177 12.44 -10.32 -5.58
N GLU A 178 12.35 -9.72 -6.77
CA GLU A 178 13.04 -8.48 -7.11
C GLU A 178 12.12 -7.24 -6.92
N PRO A 179 12.67 -6.07 -6.57
CA PRO A 179 11.90 -4.83 -6.45
C PRO A 179 11.62 -4.17 -7.80
N PHE A 180 10.51 -3.43 -7.89
CA PHE A 180 10.27 -2.44 -8.95
C PHE A 180 11.11 -1.19 -8.71
N ALA A 181 11.40 -0.46 -9.79
CA ALA A 181 12.09 0.83 -9.74
C ALA A 181 11.07 1.94 -10.05
N VAL A 182 10.76 2.78 -9.06
CA VAL A 182 9.71 3.80 -9.17
C VAL A 182 10.25 5.13 -8.66
N GLY A 183 10.37 6.12 -9.54
CA GLY A 183 10.82 7.46 -9.14
C GLY A 183 12.26 7.51 -8.59
N GLY A 184 13.11 6.54 -8.94
CA GLY A 184 14.47 6.40 -8.39
C GLY A 184 14.55 5.59 -7.08
N GLU A 185 13.42 5.09 -6.59
CA GLU A 185 13.31 4.28 -5.38
C GLU A 185 13.01 2.81 -5.72
N LEU A 186 13.22 1.91 -4.75
CA LEU A 186 12.98 0.47 -4.89
C LEU A 186 11.85 0.02 -3.95
N GLY A 187 10.87 -0.70 -4.49
CA GLY A 187 9.76 -1.28 -3.72
C GLY A 187 9.23 -2.58 -4.29
N MET A 188 8.80 -3.50 -3.43
CA MET A 188 8.39 -4.85 -3.85
C MET A 188 7.01 -4.88 -4.51
N TYR A 189 6.16 -3.91 -4.21
CA TYR A 189 4.80 -3.81 -4.73
C TYR A 189 4.31 -2.36 -4.69
N PRO A 190 3.23 -2.01 -5.42
CA PRO A 190 2.71 -0.66 -5.35
C PRO A 190 2.16 -0.30 -3.97
N GLY A 191 2.65 0.80 -3.42
CA GLY A 191 2.35 1.19 -2.04
C GLY A 191 3.30 0.56 -1.00
N ASP A 192 4.39 -0.08 -1.42
CA ASP A 192 5.38 -0.65 -0.48
C ASP A 192 5.86 0.41 0.53
N PRO A 193 5.85 0.12 1.85
CA PRO A 193 6.39 1.01 2.84
C PRO A 193 7.87 1.38 2.65
N SER A 194 8.68 0.63 1.89
CA SER A 194 10.05 1.04 1.53
C SER A 194 10.09 2.32 0.68
N LEU A 195 9.01 2.63 -0.02
CA LEU A 195 8.87 3.84 -0.83
C LEU A 195 8.56 5.05 0.06
N SER A 196 9.09 6.20 -0.35
CA SER A 196 8.80 7.48 0.29
C SER A 196 7.32 7.86 0.15
N ALA A 197 6.86 8.80 0.98
CA ALA A 197 5.50 9.32 0.90
C ALA A 197 5.15 9.87 -0.50
N LYS A 198 6.14 10.36 -1.25
CA LYS A 198 5.98 10.89 -2.62
C LYS A 198 5.54 9.80 -3.60
N GLU A 199 6.14 8.62 -3.52
CA GLU A 199 5.82 7.49 -4.40
C GLU A 199 4.75 6.55 -3.79
N ARG A 200 4.46 6.66 -2.49
CA ARG A 200 3.52 5.79 -1.78
C ARG A 200 2.12 6.39 -1.57
N CYS A 201 2.04 7.58 -0.99
CA CYS A 201 0.75 8.20 -0.63
C CYS A 201 -0.09 8.40 -1.89
N HIS A 202 -1.43 8.30 -1.82
CA HIS A 202 -2.32 8.46 -2.97
C HIS A 202 -2.08 7.52 -4.18
N CYS A 203 -1.20 6.53 -4.06
CA CYS A 203 -1.02 5.52 -5.08
C CYS A 203 -2.34 4.76 -5.31
N ARG A 204 -2.65 4.45 -6.57
CA ARG A 204 -3.80 3.63 -7.00
C ARG A 204 -3.35 2.45 -7.87
N CYS A 205 -2.05 2.28 -8.02
CA CYS A 205 -1.47 1.26 -8.87
C CYS A 205 -1.66 -0.12 -8.25
N THR A 206 -1.61 -1.15 -9.09
CA THR A 206 -1.61 -2.54 -8.66
C THR A 206 -0.54 -3.29 -9.44
N MET A 207 -0.48 -4.60 -9.25
CA MET A 207 0.37 -5.48 -10.02
C MET A 207 -0.41 -6.72 -10.44
N LYS A 208 0.10 -7.39 -11.46
CA LYS A 208 -0.39 -8.66 -11.94
C LYS A 208 0.74 -9.69 -12.00
N ALA A 209 0.37 -10.95 -11.91
CA ALA A 209 1.26 -12.06 -12.19
C ALA A 209 1.64 -12.10 -13.67
N VAL A 210 2.82 -12.65 -13.95
CA VAL A 210 3.30 -12.95 -15.30
C VAL A 210 3.88 -14.36 -15.26
N LEU A 211 3.12 -15.33 -15.78
CA LEU A 211 3.42 -16.78 -15.70
C LEU A 211 4.30 -17.32 -16.84
N LYS A 212 4.70 -16.45 -17.76
CA LYS A 212 5.58 -16.76 -18.90
C LYS A 212 6.52 -15.58 -19.01
N GLY A 213 7.81 -15.81 -19.26
CA GLY A 213 8.69 -14.75 -19.75
C GLY A 213 8.02 -14.13 -20.98
N GLN A 214 7.39 -12.96 -20.82
CA GLN A 214 6.75 -12.31 -21.95
C GLN A 214 7.87 -11.98 -22.94
N ARG A 215 7.81 -12.58 -24.13
CA ARG A 215 8.74 -12.34 -25.24
C ARG A 215 9.02 -10.84 -25.33
N GLY A 216 10.28 -10.46 -25.12
CA GLY A 216 10.72 -9.06 -25.10
C GLY A 216 11.95 -8.75 -24.26
N GLN A 217 12.59 -9.74 -23.64
CA GLN A 217 13.90 -9.59 -22.97
C GLN A 217 14.77 -10.82 -23.25
N GLU A 218 15.13 -10.98 -24.52
CA GLU A 218 16.39 -11.60 -24.98
C GLU A 218 17.08 -10.58 -25.90
#